data_AF-A0A6N7BJ47-F1
#
_entry.id   AF-A0A6N7BJ47-F1
#
_cell.length_a   1.000
_cell.length_b   1.000
_cell.length_c   1.000
_cell.angle_alpha   90.00
_cell.angle_beta   90.00
_cell.angle_gamma   90.00
#
_symmetry.space_group_name_H-M   'P 1'
#
loop_
_entity.id
_entity.type
_entity.pdbx_description
1 polymer ?
#
loop_
_entity_poly.entity_id
_entity_poly.type
_entity_poly.pdbx_seq_one_letter_code
_entity_poly.pdbx_strand_id
1 'polypeptide(L)'
;MNQTLDIKRLWLTIVREFALNKINLLIIAASMILVSMIVTYVKGIYSPEAVGYYQHTMRYYNSYPIVVVIYCVVVTAFIFYDLNSPEKEIDYLILPSSILEKYLTKFLLTTIGFGFLAGFALSINTMQVNFLNGGRYPTNYGKIIEPNYWKYLHGYLVIHSVFFFGSVYFRKMELAKTILSIISLLTILYFFTQFLREIGLVDLMKLKAYLSIGYSGFNNEQNQIPTIQSIAKLKDVYADVESASMWVMTYLAPPFFWILGFLRLKEIEVKDGI
;
A
#
# COMPACT_ATOMS: atom_id res chain seq x y z
N MET A 1 -1.49 -27.16 21.12
CA MET A 1 -1.94 -26.72 19.77
C MET A 1 -0.97 -27.23 18.71
N ASN A 2 -1.49 -27.75 17.59
CA ASN A 2 -0.65 -28.18 16.47
C ASN A 2 0.10 -26.98 15.87
N GLN A 3 1.43 -27.04 15.88
CA GLN A 3 2.30 -25.99 15.33
C GLN A 3 2.66 -26.23 13.86
N THR A 4 2.18 -27.33 13.26
CA THR A 4 2.48 -27.70 11.89
C THR A 4 1.50 -27.08 10.92
N LEU A 5 2.00 -26.65 9.76
CA LEU A 5 1.18 -26.24 8.63
C LEU A 5 0.61 -27.47 7.93
N ASP A 6 -0.72 -27.53 7.80
CA ASP A 6 -1.44 -28.50 7.00
C ASP A 6 -2.22 -27.76 5.90
N ILE A 7 -1.87 -28.06 4.64
CA ILE A 7 -2.46 -27.42 3.45
C ILE A 7 -3.97 -27.70 3.36
N LYS A 8 -4.42 -28.90 3.73
CA LYS A 8 -5.84 -29.27 3.69
C LYS A 8 -6.62 -28.45 4.70
N ARG A 9 -6.07 -28.28 5.92
CA ARG A 9 -6.69 -27.47 6.97
C ARG A 9 -6.71 -25.99 6.60
N LEU A 10 -5.60 -25.46 6.05
CA LEU A 10 -5.53 -24.10 5.51
C LEU A 10 -6.63 -23.85 4.46
N TRP A 11 -6.77 -24.76 3.49
CA TRP A 11 -7.79 -24.65 2.45
C TRP A 11 -9.22 -24.64 3.03
N LEU A 12 -9.51 -25.53 3.98
CA LEU A 12 -10.80 -25.57 4.66
C LEU A 12 -11.10 -24.26 5.40
N THR A 13 -10.10 -23.65 6.04
CA THR A 13 -10.24 -22.35 6.71
C THR A 13 -10.52 -21.24 5.71
N ILE A 14 -9.83 -21.21 4.56
CA ILE A 14 -10.09 -20.25 3.47
C ILE A 14 -11.53 -20.40 2.96
N VAL A 15 -11.99 -21.63 2.69
CA VAL A 15 -13.35 -21.90 2.21
C VAL A 15 -14.38 -21.47 3.24
N ARG A 16 -14.14 -21.73 4.53
CA ARG A 16 -15.00 -21.25 5.63
C ARG A 16 -15.10 -19.73 5.63
N GLU A 17 -13.99 -19.02 5.59
CA GLU A 17 -13.97 -17.55 5.58
C GLU A 17 -14.72 -16.97 4.38
N PHE A 18 -14.55 -17.57 3.20
CA PHE A 18 -15.28 -17.17 2.00
C PHE A 18 -16.79 -17.41 2.14
N ALA A 19 -17.18 -18.56 2.68
CA ALA A 19 -18.59 -18.92 2.87
C ALA A 19 -19.30 -17.97 3.85
N LEU A 20 -18.63 -17.60 4.95
CA LEU A 20 -19.15 -16.66 5.94
C LEU A 20 -19.27 -15.23 5.40
N ASN A 21 -18.33 -14.80 4.55
CA ASN A 21 -18.24 -13.43 4.08
C ASN A 21 -18.73 -13.19 2.64
N LYS A 22 -19.37 -14.18 1.99
CA LYS A 22 -19.76 -14.09 0.57
C LYS A 22 -20.59 -12.85 0.22
N ILE A 23 -21.53 -12.45 1.08
CA ILE A 23 -22.38 -11.26 0.86
C ILE A 23 -21.53 -9.99 0.96
N ASN A 24 -20.66 -9.91 1.96
CA ASN A 24 -19.75 -8.78 2.14
C ASN A 24 -18.81 -8.64 0.94
N LEU A 25 -18.27 -9.74 0.42
CA LEU A 25 -17.43 -9.74 -0.78
C LEU A 25 -18.18 -9.24 -2.02
N LEU A 26 -19.45 -9.63 -2.19
CA LEU A 26 -20.29 -9.13 -3.27
C LEU A 26 -20.60 -7.63 -3.12
N ILE A 27 -20.85 -7.15 -1.90
CA ILE A 27 -21.06 -5.72 -1.62
C ILE A 27 -19.78 -4.93 -1.91
N ILE A 28 -18.61 -5.44 -1.51
CA ILE A 28 -17.31 -4.83 -1.82
C ILE A 28 -17.11 -4.74 -3.33
N ALA A 29 -17.34 -5.82 -4.08
CA ALA A 29 -17.23 -5.81 -5.53
C ALA A 29 -18.21 -4.82 -6.18
N ALA A 30 -19.49 -4.87 -5.81
CA ALA A 30 -20.53 -4.00 -6.36
C ALA A 30 -20.26 -2.53 -6.08
N SER A 31 -19.88 -2.19 -4.83
CA SER A 31 -19.53 -0.82 -4.46
C SER A 31 -18.27 -0.34 -5.16
N MET A 32 -17.25 -1.19 -5.32
CA MET A 32 -16.03 -0.84 -6.05
C MET A 32 -16.32 -0.55 -7.54
N ILE A 33 -17.19 -1.35 -8.18
CA ILE A 33 -17.68 -1.10 -9.54
C ILE A 33 -18.42 0.24 -9.62
N LEU A 34 -19.32 0.51 -8.68
CA LEU A 34 -20.11 1.74 -8.65
C LEU A 34 -19.25 2.99 -8.40
N VAL A 35 -18.32 2.93 -7.45
CA VAL A 35 -17.42 4.05 -7.13
C VAL A 35 -16.48 4.33 -8.31
N SER A 36 -15.90 3.30 -8.92
CA SER A 36 -15.05 3.47 -10.10
C SER A 36 -15.82 4.06 -11.29
N MET A 37 -17.10 3.69 -11.46
CA MET A 37 -17.99 4.32 -12.43
C MET A 37 -18.19 5.81 -12.11
N ILE A 38 -18.59 6.16 -10.90
CA ILE A 38 -18.81 7.57 -10.49
C ILE A 38 -17.54 8.40 -10.72
N VAL A 39 -16.38 7.92 -10.26
CA VAL A 39 -15.10 8.64 -10.42
C VAL A 39 -14.79 8.87 -11.90
N THR A 40 -15.05 7.88 -12.76
CA THR A 40 -14.82 8.00 -14.21
C THR A 40 -15.74 9.05 -14.84
N TYR A 41 -17.03 9.06 -14.47
CA TYR A 41 -18.02 10.02 -14.97
C TYR A 41 -17.78 11.44 -14.46
N VAL A 42 -17.54 11.61 -13.16
CA VAL A 42 -17.26 12.91 -12.55
C VAL A 42 -16.04 13.54 -13.20
N LYS A 43 -14.96 12.78 -13.33
CA LYS A 43 -13.81 13.20 -14.11
C LYS A 43 -14.29 13.63 -15.51
N GLY A 44 -15.02 12.76 -16.22
CA GLY A 44 -15.66 13.03 -17.52
C GLY A 44 -16.15 14.47 -17.71
N ILE A 45 -16.91 14.97 -16.74
CA ILE A 45 -17.55 16.29 -16.74
C ILE A 45 -16.54 17.45 -16.61
N TYR A 46 -15.53 17.33 -15.74
CA TYR A 46 -14.61 18.42 -15.41
C TYR A 46 -13.46 18.66 -16.40
N SER A 47 -13.34 17.86 -17.47
CA SER A 47 -12.38 18.15 -18.54
C SER A 47 -13.02 17.98 -19.93
N PRO A 48 -13.91 18.91 -20.33
CA PRO A 48 -14.65 18.83 -21.60
C PRO A 48 -13.77 18.90 -22.85
N GLU A 49 -12.57 19.47 -22.74
CA GLU A 49 -11.64 19.72 -23.85
C GLU A 49 -11.02 18.44 -24.45
N ALA A 50 -11.26 17.27 -23.86
CA ALA A 50 -10.59 16.00 -24.17
C ALA A 50 -11.48 15.03 -24.97
N VAL A 51 -12.09 15.48 -26.07
CA VAL A 51 -13.07 14.72 -26.89
C VAL A 51 -12.41 13.64 -27.79
N GLY A 52 -11.23 13.15 -27.40
CA GLY A 52 -10.46 12.17 -28.16
C GLY A 52 -10.62 10.73 -27.66
N TYR A 53 -10.81 9.80 -28.60
CA TYR A 53 -10.92 8.35 -28.37
C TYR A 53 -9.88 7.76 -27.39
N TYR A 54 -8.62 8.17 -27.52
CA TYR A 54 -7.48 7.66 -26.75
C TYR A 54 -7.35 8.27 -25.35
N GLN A 55 -8.00 9.41 -25.08
CA GLN A 55 -7.89 10.09 -23.79
C GLN A 55 -8.93 9.58 -22.78
N HIS A 56 -10.11 9.14 -23.24
CA HIS A 56 -11.10 8.46 -22.40
C HIS A 56 -10.59 7.12 -21.85
N THR A 57 -9.87 6.34 -22.66
CA THR A 57 -9.17 5.12 -22.23
C THR A 57 -8.14 5.42 -21.14
N MET A 58 -7.25 6.38 -21.35
CA MET A 58 -6.18 6.77 -20.40
C MET A 58 -6.73 7.25 -19.06
N ARG A 59 -7.86 7.96 -19.08
CA ARG A 59 -8.50 8.50 -17.88
C ARG A 59 -8.99 7.41 -16.94
N TYR A 60 -9.58 6.36 -17.50
CA TYR A 60 -10.07 5.21 -16.77
C TYR A 60 -8.94 4.45 -16.05
N TYR A 61 -7.86 4.17 -16.79
CA TYR A 61 -6.64 3.55 -16.27
C TYR A 61 -6.00 4.35 -15.14
N ASN A 62 -6.10 5.68 -15.16
CA ASN A 62 -5.53 6.52 -14.11
C ASN A 62 -6.40 6.61 -12.85
N SER A 63 -7.72 6.42 -12.94
CA SER A 63 -8.61 6.44 -11.75
C SER A 63 -8.74 5.10 -11.06
N TYR A 64 -8.76 4.01 -11.81
CA TYR A 64 -9.06 2.69 -11.27
C TYR A 64 -8.07 2.21 -10.19
N PRO A 65 -6.74 2.37 -10.33
CA PRO A 65 -5.77 1.96 -9.30
C PRO A 65 -6.01 2.64 -7.95
N ILE A 66 -6.42 3.91 -7.93
CA ILE A 66 -6.70 4.64 -6.69
C ILE A 66 -7.89 4.03 -5.96
N VAL A 67 -8.97 3.72 -6.70
CA VAL A 67 -10.15 3.07 -6.12
C VAL A 67 -9.77 1.71 -5.54
N VAL A 68 -9.02 0.89 -6.28
CA VAL A 68 -8.56 -0.42 -5.79
C VAL A 68 -7.70 -0.29 -4.54
N VAL A 69 -6.79 0.69 -4.50
CA VAL A 69 -5.95 0.93 -3.31
C VAL A 69 -6.80 1.32 -2.10
N ILE A 70 -7.82 2.17 -2.26
CA ILE A 70 -8.73 2.54 -1.16
C ILE A 70 -9.46 1.29 -0.65
N TYR A 71 -10.01 0.48 -1.53
CA TYR A 71 -10.68 -0.77 -1.14
C TYR A 71 -9.73 -1.78 -0.51
N CYS A 72 -8.48 -1.87 -0.99
CA CYS A 72 -7.45 -2.68 -0.37
C CYS A 72 -7.23 -2.25 1.07
N VAL A 73 -7.05 -0.95 1.32
CA VAL A 73 -6.88 -0.39 2.66
C VAL A 73 -8.04 -0.76 3.56
N VAL A 74 -9.28 -0.56 3.10
CA VAL A 74 -10.48 -0.86 3.88
C VAL A 74 -10.59 -2.35 4.19
N VAL A 75 -10.50 -3.22 3.19
CA VAL A 75 -10.63 -4.68 3.37
C VAL A 75 -9.53 -5.22 4.26
N THR A 76 -8.30 -4.77 4.05
CA THR A 76 -7.13 -5.21 4.83
C THR A 76 -7.22 -4.72 6.27
N ALA A 77 -7.66 -3.47 6.49
CA ALA A 77 -7.79 -2.90 7.83
C ALA A 77 -8.93 -3.51 8.67
N PHE A 78 -9.80 -4.34 8.09
CA PHE A 78 -10.87 -5.02 8.83
C PHE A 78 -10.78 -6.55 8.76
N ILE A 79 -9.67 -7.08 8.25
CA ILE A 79 -9.54 -8.53 8.01
C ILE A 79 -9.49 -9.35 9.31
N PHE A 80 -8.99 -8.74 10.40
CA PHE A 80 -8.97 -9.32 11.75
C PHE A 80 -10.07 -8.75 12.64
N TYR A 81 -11.20 -8.33 12.06
CA TYR A 81 -12.35 -7.83 12.81
C TYR A 81 -12.87 -8.80 13.89
N ASP A 82 -12.62 -10.11 13.71
CA ASP A 82 -12.96 -11.14 14.69
C ASP A 82 -12.20 -10.95 16.03
N LEU A 83 -11.04 -10.29 16.04
CA LEU A 83 -10.25 -10.01 17.26
C LEU A 83 -10.72 -8.76 18.03
N ASN A 84 -11.73 -8.03 17.53
CA ASN A 84 -12.11 -6.74 18.10
C ASN A 84 -13.03 -6.85 19.33
N SER A 85 -13.69 -7.99 19.50
CA SER A 85 -14.61 -8.25 20.60
C SER A 85 -14.25 -9.58 21.27
N PRO A 86 -14.28 -9.66 22.61
CA PRO A 86 -13.89 -10.88 23.34
C PRO A 86 -14.63 -12.13 22.88
N GLU A 87 -15.92 -12.03 22.57
CA GLU A 87 -16.75 -13.17 22.12
C GLU A 87 -16.24 -13.74 20.78
N LYS A 88 -16.05 -12.87 19.78
CA LYS A 88 -15.53 -13.26 18.46
C LYS A 88 -14.07 -13.68 18.51
N GLU A 89 -13.30 -13.10 19.43
CA GLU A 89 -11.90 -13.43 19.65
C GLU A 89 -11.80 -14.88 20.12
N ILE A 90 -12.62 -15.29 21.10
CA ILE A 90 -12.71 -16.68 21.56
C ILE A 90 -13.13 -17.61 20.42
N ASP A 91 -14.18 -17.27 19.67
CA ASP A 91 -14.64 -18.08 18.52
C ASP A 91 -13.53 -18.28 17.48
N TYR A 92 -12.76 -17.22 17.21
CA TYR A 92 -11.64 -17.24 16.27
C TYR A 92 -10.44 -18.04 16.79
N LEU A 93 -10.12 -17.93 18.09
CA LEU A 93 -9.01 -18.63 18.72
C LEU A 93 -9.28 -20.14 18.87
N ILE A 94 -10.53 -20.54 19.10
CA ILE A 94 -10.92 -21.96 19.22
C ILE A 94 -10.92 -22.71 17.88
N LEU A 95 -10.92 -22.00 16.73
CA LEU A 95 -10.88 -22.65 15.42
C LEU A 95 -9.76 -23.69 15.35
N PRO A 96 -10.05 -24.94 14.92
CA PRO A 96 -9.10 -26.03 14.88
C PRO A 96 -8.15 -25.86 13.70
N SER A 97 -7.29 -24.83 13.77
CA SER A 97 -6.28 -24.45 12.79
C SER A 97 -5.10 -23.83 13.54
N SER A 98 -3.90 -23.96 13.00
CA SER A 98 -2.71 -23.36 13.62
C SER A 98 -2.74 -21.84 13.47
N ILE A 99 -2.06 -21.11 14.35
CA ILE A 99 -2.00 -19.63 14.28
C ILE A 99 -1.42 -19.14 12.95
N LEU A 100 -0.47 -19.89 12.39
CA LEU A 100 0.13 -19.61 11.10
C LEU A 100 -0.87 -19.84 9.96
N GLU A 101 -1.70 -20.87 10.02
CA GLU A 101 -2.77 -21.08 9.03
C GLU A 101 -3.83 -19.99 9.09
N LYS A 102 -4.23 -19.57 10.29
CA LYS A 102 -5.17 -18.45 10.49
C LYS A 102 -4.61 -17.16 9.88
N TYR A 103 -3.35 -16.86 10.19
CA TYR A 103 -2.63 -15.71 9.64
C TYR A 103 -2.53 -15.76 8.11
N LEU A 104 -2.08 -16.90 7.56
CA LEU A 104 -1.96 -17.10 6.11
C LEU A 104 -3.32 -17.05 5.41
N THR A 105 -4.39 -17.52 6.04
CA THR A 105 -5.75 -17.42 5.50
C THR A 105 -6.13 -15.96 5.27
N LYS A 106 -6.00 -15.12 6.31
CA LYS A 106 -6.31 -13.69 6.21
C LYS A 106 -5.36 -12.96 5.23
N PHE A 107 -4.09 -13.36 5.21
CA PHE A 107 -3.08 -12.83 4.27
C PHE A 107 -3.42 -13.15 2.81
N LEU A 108 -3.70 -14.41 2.49
CA LEU A 108 -4.03 -14.87 1.12
C LEU A 108 -5.35 -14.27 0.63
N LEU A 109 -6.34 -14.13 1.52
CA LEU A 109 -7.62 -13.49 1.17
C LEU A 109 -7.44 -12.00 0.82
N THR A 110 -6.62 -11.27 1.58
CA THR A 110 -6.40 -9.84 1.36
C THR A 110 -5.40 -9.53 0.25
N THR A 111 -4.56 -10.49 -0.14
CA THR A 111 -3.62 -10.38 -1.26
C THR A 111 -4.19 -10.97 -2.54
N ILE A 112 -4.15 -12.30 -2.66
CA ILE A 112 -4.56 -13.04 -3.86
C ILE A 112 -6.09 -12.94 -4.06
N GLY A 113 -6.87 -13.16 -3.00
CA GLY A 113 -8.33 -13.12 -3.07
C GLY A 113 -8.85 -11.75 -3.49
N PHE A 114 -8.35 -10.69 -2.86
CA PHE A 114 -8.66 -9.32 -3.24
C PHE A 114 -8.16 -8.98 -4.65
N GLY A 115 -6.98 -9.47 -5.06
CA GLY A 115 -6.46 -9.30 -6.41
C GLY A 115 -7.42 -9.85 -7.48
N PHE A 116 -7.97 -11.06 -7.28
CA PHE A 116 -9.00 -11.62 -8.14
C PHE A 116 -10.29 -10.81 -8.12
N LEU A 117 -10.74 -10.37 -6.94
CA LEU A 117 -11.95 -9.54 -6.79
C LEU A 117 -11.82 -8.20 -7.53
N ALA A 118 -10.67 -7.55 -7.41
CA ALA A 118 -10.35 -6.32 -8.12
C ALA A 118 -10.32 -6.58 -9.64
N GLY A 119 -9.59 -7.59 -10.11
CA GLY A 119 -9.55 -7.95 -11.53
C GLY A 119 -10.93 -8.24 -12.13
N PHE A 120 -11.80 -8.92 -11.37
CA PHE A 120 -13.19 -9.14 -11.74
C PHE A 120 -13.97 -7.82 -11.86
N ALA A 121 -13.87 -6.94 -10.85
CA ALA A 121 -14.53 -5.63 -10.88
C ALA A 121 -14.04 -4.72 -12.01
N LEU A 122 -12.75 -4.73 -12.33
CA LEU A 122 -12.19 -4.03 -13.51
C LEU A 122 -12.88 -4.52 -14.78
N SER A 123 -13.00 -5.84 -14.92
CA SER A 123 -13.57 -6.48 -16.12
C SER A 123 -15.03 -6.08 -16.32
N ILE A 124 -15.84 -6.11 -15.25
CA ILE A 124 -17.24 -5.68 -15.31
C ILE A 124 -17.35 -4.18 -15.62
N ASN A 125 -16.57 -3.35 -14.94
CA ASN A 125 -16.64 -1.91 -15.14
C ASN A 125 -16.19 -1.51 -16.56
N THR A 126 -15.19 -2.20 -17.11
CA THR A 126 -14.81 -2.09 -18.53
C THR A 126 -15.97 -2.39 -19.48
N MET A 127 -16.68 -3.50 -19.26
CA MET A 127 -17.84 -3.87 -20.09
C MET A 127 -18.93 -2.80 -20.02
N GLN A 128 -19.19 -2.25 -18.83
CA GLN A 128 -20.17 -1.17 -18.63
C GLN A 128 -19.77 0.11 -19.36
N VAL A 129 -18.52 0.55 -19.22
CA VAL A 129 -18.02 1.74 -19.92
C VAL A 129 -18.12 1.56 -21.44
N ASN A 130 -17.79 0.38 -21.97
CA ASN A 130 -17.93 0.15 -23.41
C ASN A 130 -19.41 0.17 -23.86
N PHE A 131 -20.28 -0.45 -23.07
CA PHE A 131 -21.72 -0.47 -23.34
C PHE A 131 -22.33 0.94 -23.35
N LEU A 132 -22.04 1.75 -22.32
CA LEU A 132 -22.59 3.11 -22.17
C LEU A 132 -22.09 4.07 -23.26
N ASN A 133 -21.00 3.73 -23.93
CA ASN A 133 -20.43 4.50 -25.03
C ASN A 133 -20.75 3.92 -26.42
N GLY A 134 -21.71 2.99 -26.50
CA GLY A 134 -22.20 2.44 -27.75
C GLY A 134 -21.20 1.54 -28.47
N GLY A 135 -20.34 0.83 -27.73
CA GLY A 135 -19.39 -0.13 -28.31
C GLY A 135 -18.22 0.51 -29.04
N ARG A 136 -18.06 1.83 -28.96
CA ARG A 136 -17.05 2.57 -29.74
C ARG A 136 -15.64 2.29 -29.22
N TYR A 137 -15.45 2.07 -27.93
CA TYR A 137 -14.11 1.91 -27.35
C TYR A 137 -13.60 0.47 -27.46
N PRO A 138 -12.31 0.25 -27.79
CA PRO A 138 -11.79 -1.09 -27.96
C PRO A 138 -11.68 -1.73 -26.58
N THR A 139 -12.12 -2.98 -26.44
CA THR A 139 -12.09 -3.77 -25.21
C THR A 139 -10.67 -4.15 -24.74
N ASN A 140 -9.62 -3.50 -25.26
CA ASN A 140 -8.22 -3.67 -24.86
C ASN A 140 -7.93 -3.27 -23.41
N TYR A 141 -8.94 -2.84 -22.67
CA TYR A 141 -9.00 -2.69 -21.22
C TYR A 141 -8.70 -3.98 -20.43
N GLY A 142 -8.63 -5.13 -21.09
CA GLY A 142 -8.21 -6.41 -20.53
C GLY A 142 -6.69 -6.64 -20.46
N LYS A 143 -5.85 -5.65 -20.83
CA LYS A 143 -4.40 -5.75 -20.58
C LYS A 143 -4.12 -5.49 -19.09
N ILE A 144 -4.45 -6.49 -18.26
CA ILE A 144 -4.03 -6.62 -16.86
C ILE A 144 -2.49 -6.53 -16.73
N ILE A 145 -1.77 -6.67 -17.84
CA ILE A 145 -0.32 -6.68 -17.96
C ILE A 145 0.14 -5.48 -18.80
N GLU A 146 -0.10 -4.26 -18.32
CA GLU A 146 0.62 -3.08 -18.81
C GLU A 146 1.93 -2.88 -18.01
N PRO A 147 2.98 -2.24 -18.58
CA PRO A 147 4.25 -2.04 -17.90
C PRO A 147 4.14 -1.33 -16.55
N ASN A 148 3.14 -0.45 -16.40
CA ASN A 148 2.89 0.28 -15.15
C ASN A 148 2.20 -0.57 -14.07
N TYR A 149 1.66 -1.75 -14.41
CA TYR A 149 0.97 -2.62 -13.46
C TYR A 149 1.87 -3.05 -12.30
N TRP A 150 3.14 -3.34 -12.56
CA TRP A 150 4.11 -3.71 -11.53
C TRP A 150 4.32 -2.60 -10.49
N LYS A 151 4.32 -1.33 -10.93
CA LYS A 151 4.41 -0.19 -10.01
C LYS A 151 3.19 -0.13 -9.08
N TYR A 152 1.99 -0.36 -9.61
CA TYR A 152 0.77 -0.40 -8.81
C TYR A 152 0.73 -1.61 -7.88
N LEU A 153 1.20 -2.77 -8.33
CA LEU A 153 1.30 -3.98 -7.52
C LEU A 153 2.28 -3.81 -6.35
N HIS A 154 3.45 -3.21 -6.60
CA HIS A 154 4.41 -2.90 -5.53
C HIS A 154 3.82 -1.90 -4.54
N GLY A 155 3.23 -0.80 -5.02
CA GLY A 155 2.56 0.18 -4.13
C GLY A 155 1.44 -0.46 -3.31
N TYR A 156 0.68 -1.36 -3.93
CA TYR A 156 -0.35 -2.15 -3.27
C TYR A 156 0.22 -3.03 -2.16
N LEU A 157 1.31 -3.78 -2.40
CA LEU A 157 1.92 -4.65 -1.38
C LEU A 157 2.48 -3.85 -0.19
N VAL A 158 3.09 -2.69 -0.46
CA VAL A 158 3.59 -1.80 0.59
C VAL A 158 2.44 -1.31 1.46
N ILE A 159 1.38 -0.77 0.85
CA ILE A 159 0.20 -0.28 1.58
C ILE A 159 -0.47 -1.43 2.33
N HIS A 160 -0.70 -2.56 1.66
CA HIS A 160 -1.25 -3.77 2.26
C HIS A 160 -0.48 -4.17 3.52
N SER A 161 0.85 -4.23 3.47
CA SER A 161 1.65 -4.67 4.61
C SER A 161 1.44 -3.83 5.88
N VAL A 162 1.38 -2.50 5.74
CA VAL A 162 1.18 -1.58 6.86
C VAL A 162 -0.22 -1.74 7.45
N PHE A 163 -1.25 -1.82 6.60
CA PHE A 163 -2.63 -1.97 7.06
C PHE A 163 -2.92 -3.37 7.60
N PHE A 164 -2.28 -4.41 7.05
CA PHE A 164 -2.40 -5.78 7.54
C PHE A 164 -1.77 -5.89 8.93
N PHE A 165 -0.59 -5.31 9.13
CA PHE A 165 -0.02 -5.18 10.47
C PHE A 165 -0.93 -4.38 11.41
N GLY A 166 -1.42 -3.22 10.96
CA GLY A 166 -2.33 -2.36 11.74
C GLY A 166 -3.59 -3.09 12.20
N SER A 167 -4.16 -3.94 11.34
CA SER A 167 -5.36 -4.73 11.66
C SER A 167 -5.14 -5.77 12.77
N VAL A 168 -3.94 -6.32 12.90
CA VAL A 168 -3.61 -7.21 14.02
C VAL A 168 -3.27 -6.40 15.28
N TYR A 169 -2.64 -5.24 15.12
CA TYR A 169 -2.12 -4.47 16.24
C TYR A 169 -3.23 -3.72 17.01
N PHE A 170 -4.20 -3.12 16.31
CA PHE A 170 -5.25 -2.30 16.91
C PHE A 170 -6.58 -3.07 17.01
N ARG A 171 -7.10 -3.34 18.21
CA ARG A 171 -8.39 -4.06 18.41
C ARG A 171 -9.67 -3.25 18.16
N LYS A 172 -9.59 -1.93 18.02
CA LYS A 172 -10.76 -1.05 17.81
C LYS A 172 -10.36 0.14 16.98
N MET A 173 -11.19 0.50 16.00
CA MET A 173 -10.94 1.58 15.05
C MET A 173 -9.60 1.38 14.32
N GLU A 174 -9.38 0.16 13.82
CA GLU A 174 -8.11 -0.31 13.26
C GLU A 174 -7.61 0.62 12.14
N LEU A 175 -8.51 0.95 11.19
CA LEU A 175 -8.22 1.85 10.09
C LEU A 175 -7.82 3.25 10.57
N ALA A 176 -8.62 3.86 11.45
CA ALA A 176 -8.38 5.22 11.93
C ALA A 176 -7.06 5.31 12.73
N LYS A 177 -6.77 4.32 13.58
CA LYS A 177 -5.53 4.29 14.36
C LYS A 177 -4.31 4.03 13.50
N THR A 178 -4.42 3.19 12.47
CA THR A 178 -3.33 2.97 11.51
C THR A 178 -3.01 4.25 10.75
N ILE A 179 -4.04 4.95 10.24
CA ILE A 179 -3.86 6.25 9.57
C ILE A 179 -3.26 7.28 10.54
N LEU A 180 -3.80 7.39 11.76
CA LEU A 180 -3.28 8.32 12.77
C LEU A 180 -1.82 8.00 13.12
N SER A 181 -1.46 6.73 13.25
CA SER A 181 -0.08 6.32 13.53
C SER A 181 0.86 6.67 12.38
N ILE A 182 0.43 6.52 11.13
CA ILE A 182 1.20 6.94 9.95
C ILE A 182 1.38 8.46 9.97
N ILE A 183 0.31 9.22 10.19
CA ILE A 183 0.37 10.69 10.27
C ILE A 183 1.29 11.15 11.39
N SER A 184 1.18 10.55 12.58
CA SER A 184 2.06 10.85 13.72
C SER A 184 3.52 10.55 13.40
N LEU A 185 3.81 9.40 12.78
CA LEU A 185 5.17 9.03 12.37
C LEU A 185 5.74 10.01 11.34
N LEU A 186 4.96 10.38 10.32
CA LEU A 186 5.37 11.37 9.31
C LEU A 186 5.59 12.75 9.94
N THR A 187 4.77 13.13 10.91
CA THR A 187 4.90 14.40 11.65
C THR A 187 6.17 14.42 12.48
N ILE A 188 6.46 13.34 13.23
CA ILE A 188 7.69 13.20 14.01
C ILE A 188 8.91 13.24 13.08
N LEU A 189 8.88 12.50 11.96
CA LEU A 189 9.96 12.50 11.00
C LEU A 189 10.17 13.90 10.40
N TYR A 190 9.08 14.60 10.05
CA TYR A 190 9.14 15.98 9.59
C TYR A 190 9.84 16.89 10.62
N PHE A 191 9.36 16.92 11.86
CA PHE A 191 10.01 17.73 12.91
C PHE A 191 11.45 17.32 13.17
N PHE A 192 11.76 16.03 13.14
CA PHE A 192 13.13 15.54 13.26
C PHE A 192 14.02 16.07 12.13
N THR A 193 13.55 16.08 10.87
CA THR A 193 14.30 16.69 9.77
C THR A 193 14.49 18.20 9.93
N GLN A 194 13.48 18.93 10.46
CA GLN A 194 13.61 20.36 10.75
C GLN A 194 14.62 20.60 11.88
N PHE A 195 14.59 19.78 12.92
CA PHE A 195 15.51 19.85 14.06
C PHE A 195 16.96 19.58 13.65
N LEU A 196 17.19 18.55 12.83
CA LEU A 196 18.51 18.27 12.25
C LEU A 196 19.01 19.44 11.38
N ARG A 197 18.09 20.16 10.73
CA ARG A 197 18.42 21.38 9.98
C ARG A 197 18.86 22.50 10.93
N GLU A 198 18.13 22.72 12.00
CA GLU A 198 18.37 23.83 12.94
C GLU A 198 19.64 23.65 13.79
N ILE A 199 19.97 22.42 14.20
CA ILE A 199 21.25 22.10 14.87
C ILE A 199 22.45 22.30 13.93
N GLY A 200 22.19 22.63 12.66
CA GLY A 200 23.20 22.77 11.66
C GLY A 200 23.84 21.43 11.30
N LEU A 201 23.16 20.30 11.51
CA LEU A 201 23.63 18.98 11.05
C LEU A 201 23.39 18.82 9.55
N VAL A 202 22.26 19.33 9.04
CA VAL A 202 22.01 19.48 7.59
C VAL A 202 22.84 20.65 7.03
N ASP A 203 22.98 21.73 7.79
CA ASP A 203 23.94 22.77 7.41
C ASP A 203 25.38 22.29 7.53
N LEU A 204 25.75 21.29 8.33
CA LEU A 204 27.10 20.68 8.35
C LEU A 204 27.36 19.80 7.13
N MET A 205 26.32 19.24 6.50
CA MET A 205 26.46 18.64 5.17
C MET A 205 26.64 19.71 4.08
N LYS A 206 25.90 20.83 4.17
CA LYS A 206 26.11 21.98 3.28
C LYS A 206 27.38 22.77 3.59
N LEU A 207 27.83 22.79 4.84
CA LEU A 207 28.98 23.51 5.39
C LEU A 207 30.21 22.63 5.30
N LYS A 208 30.14 21.29 5.26
CA LYS A 208 31.26 20.48 4.71
C LYS A 208 31.38 20.67 3.20
N ALA A 209 30.27 20.82 2.46
CA ALA A 209 30.34 21.22 1.07
C ALA A 209 30.94 22.64 0.92
N TYR A 210 30.54 23.62 1.74
CA TYR A 210 31.09 25.00 1.76
C TYR A 210 32.48 25.13 2.42
N LEU A 211 32.86 24.29 3.36
CA LEU A 211 34.19 24.29 4.03
C LEU A 211 35.18 23.41 3.28
N SER A 212 34.74 22.44 2.46
CA SER A 212 35.60 21.86 1.43
C SER A 212 35.93 22.87 0.31
N ILE A 213 35.13 23.94 0.20
CA ILE A 213 35.40 25.12 -0.64
C ILE A 213 36.26 26.16 0.15
N GLY A 214 36.28 26.11 1.48
CA GLY A 214 36.98 27.06 2.35
C GLY A 214 38.36 26.63 2.88
N TYR A 215 38.79 25.39 2.65
CA TYR A 215 40.09 24.87 3.13
C TYR A 215 41.09 24.53 2.00
N SER A 216 40.85 25.03 0.79
CA SER A 216 41.79 24.98 -0.34
C SER A 216 42.03 26.39 -0.90
N GLY A 217 42.32 27.36 -0.03
CA GLY A 217 42.39 28.76 -0.43
C GLY A 217 43.17 29.64 0.55
N PHE A 218 44.41 29.28 0.85
CA PHE A 218 45.41 30.25 1.32
C PHE A 218 46.64 30.36 0.42
N ASN A 219 46.60 29.81 -0.80
CA ASN A 219 47.63 30.06 -1.80
C ASN A 219 47.00 30.25 -3.18
N ASN A 220 46.89 31.52 -3.54
CA ASN A 220 47.01 32.11 -4.87
C ASN A 220 46.07 31.66 -6.02
N GLU A 221 45.54 32.70 -6.67
CA GLU A 221 45.08 32.79 -8.06
C GLU A 221 43.62 32.43 -8.39
N GLN A 222 42.87 33.52 -8.64
CA GLN A 222 41.85 33.70 -9.68
C GLN A 222 40.65 32.73 -9.71
N ASN A 223 39.58 33.17 -9.03
CA ASN A 223 38.18 33.12 -9.47
C ASN A 223 37.75 31.89 -10.28
N GLN A 224 37.61 30.73 -9.61
CA GLN A 224 36.76 29.65 -10.11
C GLN A 224 35.44 29.67 -9.35
N ILE A 225 34.39 30.09 -10.05
CA ILE A 225 32.98 29.86 -9.75
C ILE A 225 32.82 28.40 -9.30
N PRO A 226 32.04 28.08 -8.25
CA PRO A 226 31.86 26.70 -7.77
C PRO A 226 31.57 25.77 -8.96
N THR A 227 32.54 24.91 -9.25
CA THR A 227 32.57 24.09 -10.46
C THR A 227 31.34 23.19 -10.47
N ILE A 228 30.62 23.15 -11.59
CA ILE A 228 29.41 22.33 -11.87
C ILE A 228 29.51 20.90 -11.32
N GLN A 229 30.72 20.35 -11.21
CA GLN A 229 31.06 19.05 -10.62
C GLN A 229 30.66 18.86 -9.15
N SER A 230 30.70 19.88 -8.28
CA SER A 230 30.35 19.71 -6.86
C SER A 230 28.84 19.65 -6.64
N ILE A 231 28.08 20.42 -7.43
CA ILE A 231 26.60 20.37 -7.49
C ILE A 231 26.14 19.03 -8.08
N ALA A 232 26.84 18.52 -9.10
CA ALA A 232 26.58 17.19 -9.67
C ALA A 232 26.74 16.08 -8.63
N LYS A 233 27.84 16.06 -7.87
CA LYS A 233 28.08 15.05 -6.82
C LYS A 233 27.02 15.07 -5.70
N LEU A 234 26.51 16.24 -5.31
CA LEU A 234 25.43 16.34 -4.32
C LEU A 234 24.11 15.81 -4.85
N LYS A 235 23.81 16.05 -6.13
CA LYS A 235 22.63 15.50 -6.80
C LYS A 235 22.69 13.98 -6.88
N ASP A 236 23.88 13.43 -7.14
CA ASP A 236 24.11 11.99 -7.23
C ASP A 236 23.92 11.31 -5.86
N VAL A 237 24.48 11.88 -4.78
CA VAL A 237 24.26 11.36 -3.41
C VAL A 237 22.79 11.40 -3.01
N TYR A 238 22.07 12.47 -3.36
CA TYR A 238 20.62 12.54 -3.10
C TYR A 238 19.85 11.46 -3.85
N ALA A 239 20.18 11.25 -5.13
CA ALA A 239 19.56 10.21 -5.96
C ALA A 239 19.85 8.79 -5.43
N ASP A 240 21.06 8.55 -4.90
CA ASP A 240 21.43 7.27 -4.29
C ASP A 240 20.64 7.02 -2.99
N VAL A 241 20.52 8.04 -2.14
CA VAL A 241 19.71 7.96 -0.90
C VAL A 241 18.24 7.75 -1.23
N GLU A 242 17.70 8.48 -2.21
CA GLU A 242 16.32 8.31 -2.67
C GLU A 242 16.09 6.88 -3.18
N SER A 243 16.98 6.38 -4.03
CA SER A 243 16.91 5.02 -4.59
C SER A 243 16.99 3.95 -3.50
N ALA A 244 17.92 4.10 -2.54
CA ALA A 244 18.05 3.20 -1.41
C ALA A 244 16.79 3.22 -0.52
N SER A 245 16.23 4.41 -0.26
CA SER A 245 15.00 4.54 0.52
C SER A 245 13.80 3.89 -0.17
N MET A 246 13.65 4.08 -1.48
CA MET A 246 12.61 3.43 -2.28
C MET A 246 12.78 1.91 -2.27
N TRP A 247 14.01 1.42 -2.35
CA TRP A 247 14.29 -0.01 -2.30
C TRP A 247 13.92 -0.61 -0.94
N VAL A 248 14.32 0.02 0.16
CA VAL A 248 13.95 -0.41 1.53
C VAL A 248 12.44 -0.41 1.71
N MET A 249 11.76 0.66 1.30
CA MET A 249 10.30 0.77 1.43
C MET A 249 9.56 -0.25 0.57
N THR A 250 10.08 -0.59 -0.60
CA THR A 250 9.41 -1.50 -1.54
C THR A 250 9.66 -2.97 -1.21
N TYR A 251 10.88 -3.34 -0.80
CA TYR A 251 11.28 -4.74 -0.68
C TYR A 251 11.49 -5.21 0.76
N LEU A 252 11.95 -4.34 1.66
CA LEU A 252 12.24 -4.71 3.04
C LEU A 252 11.07 -4.44 3.99
N ALA A 253 10.38 -3.31 3.81
CA ALA A 253 9.27 -2.94 4.68
C ALA A 253 8.10 -3.94 4.65
N PRO A 254 7.64 -4.47 3.49
CA PRO A 254 6.50 -5.37 3.51
C PRO A 254 6.73 -6.68 4.27
N PRO A 255 7.83 -7.44 4.02
CA PRO A 255 8.14 -8.63 4.81
C PRO A 255 8.31 -8.32 6.31
N PHE A 256 8.91 -7.19 6.65
CA PHE A 256 9.07 -6.76 8.04
C PHE A 256 7.71 -6.61 8.75
N PHE A 257 6.76 -5.88 8.14
CA PHE A 257 5.43 -5.70 8.72
C PHE A 257 4.62 -7.00 8.76
N TRP A 258 4.75 -7.88 7.77
CA TRP A 258 4.11 -9.19 7.81
C TRP A 258 4.65 -10.05 8.97
N ILE A 259 5.97 -10.12 9.15
CA ILE A 259 6.57 -10.86 10.27
C ILE A 259 6.12 -10.29 11.61
N LEU A 260 6.13 -8.97 11.78
CA LEU A 260 5.63 -8.34 13.01
C LEU A 260 4.16 -8.63 13.26
N GLY A 261 3.33 -8.63 12.21
CA GLY A 261 1.90 -8.97 12.32
C GLY A 261 1.70 -10.41 12.79
N PHE A 262 2.49 -11.34 12.26
CA PHE A 262 2.45 -12.74 12.71
C PHE A 262 2.87 -12.89 14.17
N LEU A 263 3.98 -12.27 14.56
CA LEU A 263 4.45 -12.30 15.96
C LEU A 263 3.41 -11.72 16.91
N ARG A 264 2.78 -10.61 16.52
CA ARG A 264 1.73 -9.98 17.32
C ARG A 264 0.51 -10.89 17.48
N LEU A 265 0.07 -11.55 16.41
CA LEU A 265 -1.05 -12.48 16.48
C LEU A 265 -0.75 -13.65 17.42
N LYS A 266 0.49 -14.16 17.40
CA LYS A 266 0.96 -15.20 18.32
C LYS A 266 0.96 -14.73 19.79
N GLU A 267 1.34 -13.48 20.06
CA GLU A 267 1.26 -12.92 21.41
C GLU A 267 -0.17 -12.85 21.94
N ILE A 268 -1.13 -12.48 21.09
CA ILE A 268 -2.56 -12.40 21.45
C ILE A 268 -3.07 -13.77 21.83
N GLU A 269 -2.78 -14.80 21.02
CA GLU A 269 -3.20 -16.18 21.32
C GLU A 269 -2.66 -16.69 22.65
N VAL A 270 -1.42 -16.34 23.03
CA VAL A 270 -0.83 -16.74 24.31
C VAL A 270 -1.45 -15.98 25.50
N LYS A 271 -1.84 -14.72 25.30
CA LYS A 271 -2.39 -13.86 26.37
C LYS A 271 -3.88 -14.07 26.61
N ASP A 272 -4.64 -14.20 25.54
CA ASP A 272 -6.11 -14.21 25.55
C ASP A 272 -6.70 -15.61 25.28
N GLY A 273 -5.87 -16.60 24.93
CA GLY A 273 -6.28 -17.99 24.67
C GLY A 273 -6.29 -18.92 25.88
N ILE A 274 -6.22 -18.39 27.11
CA ILE A 274 -6.30 -19.13 28.38
C ILE A 274 -7.46 -18.58 29.21
#